data_AF-A0A9E0J2P9-F1
#
_entry.id   AF-A0A9E0J2P9-F1
#
_cell.length_a   1.000
_cell.length_b   1.000
_cell.length_c   1.000
_cell.angle_alpha   90.00
_cell.angle_beta   90.00
_cell.angle_gamma   90.00
#
_symmetry.space_group_name_H-M   'P 1'
#
loop_
_entity.id
_entity.type
_entity.pdbx_description
1 polymer ?
#
loop_
_entity_poly.entity_id
_entity_poly.type
_entity_poly.pdbx_seq_one_letter_code
_entity_poly.pdbx_strand_id
1 'polypeptide(L)'
;MSQTRIAQILEIPETDFRQIKAKLAGCGVNARGWRLYADFGDCIFEPLDEGWSWDDKPHEKRLACYASLLSLLASCEMDVLPPYRLLASLPHWGLAYTGLSAIPAGFFRALWKACDLVAYQVAGRPAADRALDAFVREELVPVARWYFRSKQHLDNSPGWRNASWTVIQNRHQQEKNKAAMAINAAREEWPSFVTLVESDGHLIRALSTEAELVEEGKAMRHCVGTYAQRCRDEMLRVYSIRDAQTGSRVATLSVKETSPGVWCMEQIKGTENAAVSERVENAACAVLHALEEAYTTLDPVRNAMKKARNSGLRQNNTPKYDEEFVFNL
;
A
#
# COMPACT_ATOMS: atom_id res chain seq x y z
N MET A 1 -25.90 -7.78 -34.57
CA MET A 1 -24.81 -7.23 -33.76
C MET A 1 -23.70 -6.83 -34.71
N SER A 2 -23.21 -5.60 -34.65
CA SER A 2 -22.13 -5.12 -35.52
C SER A 2 -20.82 -5.78 -35.07
N GLN A 3 -20.22 -6.62 -35.91
CA GLN A 3 -18.90 -7.26 -35.70
C GLN A 3 -17.87 -6.51 -36.53
N THR A 4 -17.71 -5.22 -36.23
CA THR A 4 -16.96 -4.25 -37.03
C THR A 4 -15.55 -4.04 -36.49
N ARG A 5 -15.32 -4.08 -35.17
CA ARG A 5 -14.06 -3.62 -34.56
C ARG A 5 -12.86 -4.50 -34.88
N ILE A 6 -12.96 -5.82 -34.66
CA ILE A 6 -11.84 -6.73 -34.96
C ILE A 6 -11.58 -6.76 -36.47
N ALA A 7 -12.64 -6.74 -37.28
CA ALA A 7 -12.55 -6.66 -38.73
C ALA A 7 -11.81 -5.38 -39.19
N GLN A 8 -12.16 -4.23 -38.64
CA GLN A 8 -11.50 -2.94 -38.88
C GLN A 8 -10.03 -2.94 -38.46
N ILE A 9 -9.71 -3.45 -37.26
CA ILE A 9 -8.33 -3.54 -36.76
C ILE A 9 -7.46 -4.41 -37.68
N LEU A 10 -8.05 -5.48 -38.23
CA LEU A 10 -7.36 -6.44 -39.09
C LEU A 10 -7.39 -6.05 -40.58
N GLU A 11 -8.12 -4.99 -40.95
CA GLU A 11 -8.39 -4.61 -42.35
C GLU A 11 -9.01 -5.76 -43.16
N ILE A 12 -9.88 -6.55 -42.53
CA ILE A 12 -10.58 -7.70 -43.12
C ILE A 12 -12.04 -7.33 -43.35
N PRO A 13 -12.67 -7.72 -44.48
CA PRO A 13 -14.11 -7.55 -44.65
C PRO A 13 -14.89 -8.20 -43.51
N GLU A 14 -15.86 -7.50 -42.94
CA GLU A 14 -16.68 -8.00 -41.81
C GLU A 14 -17.41 -9.31 -42.11
N THR A 15 -17.60 -9.62 -43.40
CA THR A 15 -18.22 -10.86 -43.87
C THR A 15 -17.26 -12.06 -43.92
N ASP A 16 -15.93 -11.84 -43.84
CA ASP A 16 -14.93 -12.92 -43.88
C ASP A 16 -14.58 -13.45 -42.48
N PHE A 17 -15.56 -14.12 -41.88
CA PHE A 17 -15.42 -14.77 -40.58
C PHE A 17 -14.31 -15.81 -40.52
N ARG A 18 -13.95 -16.42 -41.66
CA ARG A 18 -12.89 -17.44 -41.69
C ARG A 18 -11.53 -16.79 -41.46
N GLN A 19 -11.28 -15.64 -42.09
CA GLN A 19 -10.03 -14.92 -41.94
C GLN A 19 -9.90 -14.30 -40.53
N ILE A 20 -10.98 -13.72 -40.00
CA ILE A 20 -11.01 -13.20 -38.62
C ILE A 20 -10.72 -14.33 -37.62
N LYS A 21 -11.40 -15.48 -37.75
CA LYS A 21 -11.16 -16.66 -36.90
C LYS A 21 -9.72 -17.13 -36.96
N ALA A 22 -9.12 -17.20 -38.16
CA ALA A 22 -7.74 -17.62 -38.33
C ALA A 22 -6.75 -16.65 -37.66
N LYS A 23 -6.99 -15.35 -37.76
CA LYS A 23 -6.17 -14.33 -37.08
C LYS A 23 -6.26 -14.42 -35.56
N LEU A 24 -7.48 -14.54 -35.02
CA LEU A 24 -7.68 -14.71 -33.58
C LEU A 24 -7.05 -16.01 -33.06
N ALA A 25 -7.16 -17.11 -33.82
CA ALA A 25 -6.47 -18.35 -33.50
C ALA A 25 -4.94 -18.18 -33.47
N GLY A 26 -4.37 -17.40 -34.41
CA GLY A 26 -2.96 -17.02 -34.39
C GLY A 26 -2.56 -16.20 -33.16
N CYS A 27 -3.49 -15.49 -32.53
CA CYS A 27 -3.31 -14.78 -31.27
C CYS A 27 -3.62 -15.65 -30.02
N GLY A 28 -3.81 -16.96 -30.19
CA GLY A 28 -4.04 -17.90 -29.08
C GLY A 28 -5.51 -18.06 -28.66
N VAL A 29 -6.47 -17.49 -29.39
CA VAL A 29 -7.90 -17.68 -29.11
C VAL A 29 -8.34 -19.07 -29.57
N ASN A 30 -8.81 -19.89 -28.63
CA ASN A 30 -9.29 -21.24 -28.94
C ASN A 30 -10.73 -21.25 -29.51
N ALA A 31 -11.26 -22.44 -29.81
CA ALA A 31 -12.60 -22.59 -30.37
C ALA A 31 -13.71 -22.04 -29.45
N ARG A 32 -13.56 -22.11 -28.12
CA ARG A 32 -14.52 -21.56 -27.16
C ARG A 32 -14.48 -20.02 -27.15
N GLY A 33 -13.28 -19.43 -27.16
CA GLY A 33 -13.11 -17.98 -27.27
C GLY A 33 -13.65 -17.44 -28.59
N TRP A 34 -13.46 -18.16 -29.69
CA TRP A 34 -14.08 -17.84 -30.98
C TRP A 34 -15.61 -17.88 -30.90
N ARG A 35 -16.19 -18.91 -30.27
CA ARG A 35 -17.65 -19.00 -30.10
C ARG A 35 -18.20 -17.81 -29.30
N LEU A 36 -17.51 -17.40 -28.22
CA LEU A 36 -17.88 -16.18 -27.48
C LEU A 36 -17.93 -14.95 -28.39
N TYR A 37 -16.91 -14.74 -29.23
CA TYR A 37 -16.92 -13.63 -30.17
C TYR A 37 -18.01 -13.76 -31.25
N ALA A 38 -18.26 -14.96 -31.76
CA ALA A 38 -19.31 -15.19 -32.74
C ALA A 38 -20.72 -14.90 -32.18
N ASP A 39 -20.96 -15.27 -30.91
CA ASP A 39 -22.27 -15.15 -30.26
C ASP A 39 -22.54 -13.72 -29.79
N PHE A 40 -21.53 -13.02 -29.26
CA PHE A 40 -21.69 -11.70 -28.63
C PHE A 40 -21.11 -10.54 -29.47
N GLY A 41 -20.24 -10.81 -30.43
CA GLY A 41 -19.59 -9.79 -31.24
C GLY A 41 -18.79 -8.79 -30.42
N ASP A 42 -18.84 -7.51 -30.82
CA ASP A 42 -18.00 -6.47 -30.24
C ASP A 42 -18.46 -5.98 -28.86
N CYS A 43 -19.68 -6.31 -28.42
CA CYS A 43 -20.18 -5.84 -27.12
C CYS A 43 -19.35 -6.38 -25.93
N ILE A 44 -18.63 -7.49 -26.14
CA ILE A 44 -17.70 -8.05 -25.15
C ILE A 44 -16.50 -7.13 -24.88
N PHE A 45 -16.19 -6.21 -25.80
CA PHE A 45 -15.07 -5.27 -25.70
C PHE A 45 -15.49 -3.86 -25.28
N GLU A 46 -16.78 -3.51 -25.37
CA GLU A 46 -17.30 -2.18 -24.96
C GLU A 46 -16.82 -1.74 -23.56
N PRO A 47 -16.86 -2.58 -22.50
CA PRO A 47 -16.42 -2.16 -21.17
C PRO A 47 -14.93 -1.81 -21.10
N LEU A 48 -14.09 -2.45 -21.94
CA LEU A 48 -12.65 -2.16 -21.97
C LEU A 48 -12.38 -0.81 -22.64
N ASP A 49 -13.13 -0.49 -23.69
CA ASP A 49 -12.94 0.71 -24.48
C ASP A 49 -13.37 1.99 -23.74
N GLU A 50 -14.27 1.88 -22.76
CA GLU A 50 -14.59 3.02 -21.88
C GLU A 50 -13.47 3.32 -20.88
N GLY A 51 -12.68 2.32 -20.46
CA GLY A 51 -11.69 2.47 -19.41
C GLY A 51 -10.23 2.58 -19.89
N TRP A 52 -9.93 2.17 -21.13
CA TRP A 52 -8.63 2.37 -21.76
C TRP A 52 -8.71 3.34 -22.94
N SER A 53 -7.83 4.34 -22.95
CA SER A 53 -7.62 5.19 -24.12
C SER A 53 -6.82 4.44 -25.19
N TRP A 54 -7.43 4.29 -26.36
CA TRP A 54 -6.87 3.55 -27.51
C TRP A 54 -6.23 4.45 -28.56
N ASP A 55 -6.44 5.76 -28.51
CA ASP A 55 -6.14 6.70 -29.61
C ASP A 55 -4.65 6.68 -30.00
N ASP A 56 -3.76 6.42 -29.05
CA ASP A 56 -2.30 6.35 -29.29
C ASP A 56 -1.75 4.93 -29.40
N LYS A 57 -2.60 3.90 -29.49
CA LYS A 57 -2.17 2.49 -29.40
C LYS A 57 -2.17 1.80 -30.77
N PRO A 58 -1.06 1.12 -31.14
CA PRO A 58 -1.01 0.31 -32.34
C PRO A 58 -2.14 -0.72 -32.41
N HIS A 59 -2.71 -0.91 -33.60
CA HIS A 59 -3.78 -1.87 -33.87
C HIS A 59 -3.43 -3.29 -33.38
N GLU A 60 -2.19 -3.73 -33.58
CA GLU A 60 -1.70 -5.04 -33.12
C GLU A 60 -1.82 -5.24 -31.60
N LYS A 61 -1.58 -4.16 -30.84
CA LYS A 61 -1.65 -4.19 -29.38
C LYS A 61 -3.08 -4.24 -28.88
N ARG A 62 -4.00 -3.55 -29.57
CA ARG A 62 -5.44 -3.61 -29.31
C ARG A 62 -5.98 -5.02 -29.61
N LEU A 63 -5.58 -5.59 -30.75
CA LEU A 63 -5.92 -6.97 -31.11
C LEU A 63 -5.41 -7.98 -30.06
N ALA A 64 -4.14 -7.86 -29.63
CA ALA A 64 -3.57 -8.74 -28.62
C ALA A 64 -4.32 -8.64 -27.28
N CYS A 65 -4.78 -7.45 -26.92
CA CYS A 65 -5.60 -7.22 -25.74
C CYS A 65 -6.97 -7.94 -25.84
N TYR A 66 -7.68 -7.76 -26.96
CA TYR A 66 -8.96 -8.42 -27.22
C TYR A 66 -8.83 -9.95 -27.27
N ALA A 67 -7.79 -10.45 -27.93
CA ALA A 67 -7.47 -11.87 -27.92
C ALA A 67 -7.20 -12.39 -26.49
N SER A 68 -6.46 -11.63 -25.68
CA SER A 68 -6.21 -11.98 -24.28
C SER A 68 -7.50 -12.03 -23.45
N LEU A 69 -8.43 -11.08 -23.66
CA LEU A 69 -9.75 -11.12 -23.00
C LEU A 69 -10.53 -12.37 -23.41
N LEU A 70 -10.64 -12.66 -24.71
CA LEU A 70 -11.37 -13.84 -25.20
C LEU A 70 -10.78 -15.13 -24.64
N SER A 71 -9.45 -15.25 -24.59
CA SER A 71 -8.76 -16.41 -24.01
C SER A 71 -9.01 -16.53 -22.51
N LEU A 72 -9.00 -15.41 -21.77
CA LEU A 72 -9.33 -15.39 -20.35
C LEU A 72 -10.76 -15.86 -20.09
N LEU A 73 -11.74 -15.31 -20.83
CA LEU A 73 -13.15 -15.67 -20.69
C LEU A 73 -13.41 -17.13 -21.07
N ALA A 74 -12.80 -17.61 -22.15
CA ALA A 74 -12.85 -19.02 -22.53
C ALA A 74 -12.31 -19.94 -21.44
N SER A 75 -11.19 -19.55 -20.81
CA SER A 75 -10.56 -20.31 -19.72
C SER A 75 -11.36 -20.28 -18.41
N CYS A 76 -12.28 -19.33 -18.25
CA CYS A 76 -13.19 -19.29 -17.11
C CYS A 76 -14.29 -20.36 -17.21
N GLU A 77 -14.55 -20.93 -18.39
CA GLU A 77 -15.53 -22.00 -18.59
C GLU A 77 -16.94 -21.66 -18.04
N MET A 78 -17.31 -20.39 -18.13
CA MET A 78 -18.64 -19.91 -17.77
C MET A 78 -19.52 -19.91 -19.03
N ASP A 79 -20.82 -20.14 -18.85
CA ASP A 79 -21.80 -20.21 -19.95
C ASP A 79 -22.60 -18.90 -20.14
N VAL A 80 -22.27 -17.87 -19.36
CA VAL A 80 -22.82 -16.52 -19.46
C VAL A 80 -21.68 -15.52 -19.67
N LEU A 81 -21.97 -14.26 -19.99
CA LEU A 81 -20.97 -13.19 -20.00
C LEU A 81 -20.76 -12.63 -18.59
N PRO A 82 -19.55 -12.13 -18.26
CA PRO A 82 -19.31 -11.46 -17.00
C PRO A 82 -20.12 -10.17 -16.89
N PRO A 83 -20.48 -9.74 -15.67
CA PRO A 83 -21.11 -8.44 -15.48
C PRO A 83 -20.30 -7.31 -16.11
N TYR A 84 -20.98 -6.40 -16.81
CA TYR A 84 -20.35 -5.26 -17.49
C TYR A 84 -19.34 -4.51 -16.60
N ARG A 85 -19.75 -4.24 -15.35
CA ARG A 85 -18.94 -3.53 -14.35
C ARG A 85 -17.67 -4.27 -13.96
N LEU A 86 -17.65 -5.60 -14.02
CA LEU A 86 -16.44 -6.38 -13.79
C LEU A 86 -15.42 -6.10 -14.89
N LEU A 87 -15.83 -6.20 -16.16
CA LEU A 87 -14.96 -5.94 -17.31
C LEU A 87 -14.48 -4.49 -17.34
N ALA A 88 -15.38 -3.53 -17.12
CA ALA A 88 -15.06 -2.11 -17.05
C ALA A 88 -14.05 -1.77 -15.93
N SER A 89 -13.93 -2.63 -14.92
CA SER A 89 -12.98 -2.42 -13.82
C SER A 89 -11.54 -2.82 -14.15
N LEU A 90 -11.30 -3.63 -15.19
CA LEU A 90 -9.98 -4.17 -15.54
C LEU A 90 -8.88 -3.10 -15.68
N PRO A 91 -9.13 -1.95 -16.34
CA PRO A 91 -8.15 -0.85 -16.42
C PRO A 91 -7.71 -0.32 -15.05
N HIS A 92 -8.55 -0.45 -14.02
CA HIS A 92 -8.26 0.02 -12.68
C HIS A 92 -7.47 -0.97 -11.83
N TRP A 93 -7.19 -2.19 -12.31
CA TRP A 93 -6.47 -3.21 -11.53
C TRP A 93 -4.96 -2.97 -11.45
N GLY A 94 -4.45 -1.94 -12.12
CA GLY A 94 -3.02 -1.64 -12.18
C GLY A 94 -2.25 -2.55 -13.16
N LEU A 95 -2.97 -3.14 -14.11
CA LEU A 95 -2.40 -3.90 -15.22
C LEU A 95 -2.00 -2.94 -16.35
N ALA A 96 -0.93 -3.27 -17.07
CA ALA A 96 -0.72 -2.70 -18.40
C ALA A 96 -1.83 -3.22 -19.34
N TYR A 97 -2.12 -2.51 -20.43
CA TYR A 97 -3.14 -2.95 -21.41
C TYR A 97 -2.80 -4.31 -22.07
N THR A 98 -1.51 -4.69 -22.14
CA THR A 98 -1.06 -6.04 -22.56
C THR A 98 -1.10 -7.07 -21.43
N GLY A 99 -1.44 -6.66 -20.21
CA GLY A 99 -1.35 -7.48 -18.99
C GLY A 99 -2.56 -8.38 -18.73
N LEU A 100 -3.58 -8.39 -19.59
CA LEU A 100 -4.74 -9.27 -19.41
C LEU A 100 -4.37 -10.76 -19.43
N SER A 101 -3.36 -11.14 -20.21
CA SER A 101 -2.83 -12.50 -20.24
C SER A 101 -2.20 -12.94 -18.91
N ALA A 102 -1.86 -12.00 -18.03
CA ALA A 102 -1.33 -12.28 -16.71
C ALA A 102 -2.42 -12.57 -15.66
N ILE A 103 -3.71 -12.41 -16.00
CA ILE A 103 -4.81 -12.66 -15.09
C ILE A 103 -5.07 -14.17 -15.02
N PRO A 104 -4.93 -14.82 -13.85
CA PRO A 104 -5.28 -16.22 -13.71
C PRO A 104 -6.79 -16.42 -13.85
N ALA A 105 -7.21 -17.40 -14.67
CA ALA A 105 -8.63 -17.69 -14.89
C ALA A 105 -9.40 -18.00 -13.59
N GLY A 106 -8.77 -18.71 -12.65
CA GLY A 106 -9.36 -19.01 -11.34
C GLY A 106 -9.66 -17.74 -10.53
N PHE A 107 -8.74 -16.77 -10.55
CA PHE A 107 -8.92 -15.47 -9.90
C PHE A 107 -10.06 -14.68 -10.55
N PHE A 108 -10.06 -14.56 -11.88
CA PHE A 108 -11.12 -13.84 -12.60
C PHE A 108 -12.50 -14.49 -12.40
N ARG A 109 -12.57 -15.83 -12.45
CA ARG A 109 -13.79 -16.60 -12.17
C ARG A 109 -14.31 -16.37 -10.75
N ALA A 110 -13.42 -16.27 -9.75
CA ALA A 110 -13.82 -15.98 -8.38
C ALA A 110 -14.46 -14.59 -8.25
N LEU A 111 -13.88 -13.57 -8.90
CA LEU A 111 -14.43 -12.23 -8.97
C LEU A 111 -15.79 -12.19 -9.68
N TRP A 112 -15.88 -12.87 -10.81
CA TRP A 112 -17.13 -13.01 -11.56
C TRP A 112 -18.25 -13.58 -10.68
N LYS A 113 -18.03 -14.71 -10.03
CA LYS A 113 -19.02 -15.30 -9.12
C LYS A 113 -19.40 -14.37 -7.97
N ALA A 114 -18.47 -13.54 -7.47
CA ALA A 114 -18.77 -12.56 -6.43
C ALA A 114 -19.69 -11.45 -6.95
N CYS A 115 -19.43 -10.92 -8.15
CA CYS A 115 -20.30 -9.94 -8.79
C CYS A 115 -21.71 -10.50 -9.05
N ASP A 116 -21.80 -11.74 -9.54
CA ASP A 116 -23.09 -12.41 -9.77
C ASP A 116 -23.87 -12.60 -8.46
N LEU A 117 -23.18 -12.97 -7.37
CA LEU A 117 -23.79 -13.09 -6.05
C LEU A 117 -24.32 -11.75 -5.55
N VAL A 118 -23.55 -10.67 -5.69
CA VAL A 118 -24.00 -9.32 -5.32
C VAL A 118 -25.22 -8.94 -6.13
N ALA A 119 -25.18 -9.09 -7.46
CA ALA A 119 -26.30 -8.78 -8.35
C ALA A 119 -27.56 -9.59 -8.00
N TYR A 120 -27.40 -10.87 -7.66
CA TYR A 120 -28.49 -11.74 -7.24
C TYR A 120 -29.12 -11.30 -5.92
N GLN A 121 -28.32 -10.93 -4.91
CA GLN A 121 -28.81 -10.51 -3.58
C GLN A 121 -29.67 -9.24 -3.62
N VAL A 122 -29.45 -8.39 -4.63
CA VAL A 122 -30.16 -7.13 -4.82
C VAL A 122 -31.14 -7.15 -6.00
N ALA A 123 -31.30 -8.30 -6.65
CA ALA A 123 -32.17 -8.47 -7.81
C ALA A 123 -33.61 -8.03 -7.47
N GLY A 124 -34.23 -7.28 -8.38
CA GLY A 124 -35.57 -6.73 -8.18
C GLY A 124 -35.64 -5.48 -7.29
N ARG A 125 -34.50 -4.96 -6.81
CA ARG A 125 -34.44 -3.68 -6.08
C ARG A 125 -33.95 -2.56 -7.02
N PRO A 126 -34.48 -1.32 -6.91
CA PRO A 126 -34.00 -0.15 -7.66
C PRO A 126 -32.53 0.23 -7.38
N ALA A 127 -31.88 -0.44 -6.42
CA ALA A 127 -30.51 -0.18 -5.99
C ALA A 127 -29.51 -1.23 -6.48
N ALA A 128 -29.93 -2.17 -7.35
CA ALA A 128 -29.08 -3.28 -7.77
C ALA A 128 -27.77 -2.83 -8.41
N ASP A 129 -27.85 -1.93 -9.39
CA ASP A 129 -26.68 -1.38 -10.08
C ASP A 129 -25.79 -0.59 -9.12
N ARG A 130 -26.39 0.17 -8.20
CA ARG A 130 -25.63 0.93 -7.19
C ARG A 130 -24.85 0.02 -6.24
N ALA A 131 -25.43 -1.12 -5.86
CA ALA A 131 -24.77 -2.08 -5.00
C ALA A 131 -23.60 -2.76 -5.71
N LEU A 132 -23.78 -3.15 -6.98
CA LEU A 132 -22.70 -3.70 -7.79
C LEU A 132 -21.58 -2.67 -8.02
N ASP A 133 -21.94 -1.41 -8.32
CA ASP A 133 -20.98 -0.32 -8.48
C ASP A 133 -20.18 -0.06 -7.20
N ALA A 134 -20.84 -0.06 -6.04
CA ALA A 134 -20.19 0.08 -4.75
C ALA A 134 -19.23 -1.09 -4.49
N PHE A 135 -19.69 -2.33 -4.68
CA PHE A 135 -18.85 -3.53 -4.52
C PHE A 135 -17.62 -3.50 -5.42
N VAL A 136 -17.79 -3.17 -6.71
CA VAL A 136 -16.69 -3.10 -7.66
C VAL A 136 -15.67 -2.05 -7.25
N ARG A 137 -16.12 -0.86 -6.85
CA ARG A 137 -15.26 0.27 -6.49
C ARG A 137 -14.54 0.07 -5.15
N GLU A 138 -15.26 -0.41 -4.14
CA GLU A 138 -14.82 -0.37 -2.73
C GLU A 138 -14.17 -1.68 -2.28
N GLU A 139 -14.50 -2.81 -2.92
CA GLU A 139 -13.97 -4.12 -2.55
C GLU A 139 -13.12 -4.73 -3.69
N LEU A 140 -13.71 -4.87 -4.88
CA LEU A 140 -13.09 -5.62 -5.97
C LEU A 140 -11.81 -4.95 -6.48
N VAL A 141 -11.88 -3.68 -6.88
CA VAL A 141 -10.72 -2.96 -7.45
C VAL A 141 -9.56 -2.88 -6.45
N PRO A 142 -9.77 -2.55 -5.15
CA PRO A 142 -8.71 -2.60 -4.15
C PRO A 142 -8.05 -3.99 -4.03
N VAL A 143 -8.85 -5.07 -3.97
CA VAL A 143 -8.32 -6.44 -3.87
C VAL A 143 -7.54 -6.80 -5.13
N ALA A 144 -8.04 -6.49 -6.32
CA ALA A 144 -7.34 -6.76 -7.58
C ALA A 144 -6.01 -6.01 -7.67
N ARG A 145 -5.99 -4.71 -7.33
CA ARG A 145 -4.74 -3.92 -7.26
C ARG A 145 -3.72 -4.55 -6.32
N TRP A 146 -4.15 -4.94 -5.12
CA TRP A 146 -3.28 -5.62 -4.16
C TRP A 146 -2.76 -6.94 -4.73
N TYR A 147 -3.62 -7.76 -5.33
CA TYR A 147 -3.27 -9.07 -5.88
C TYR A 147 -2.16 -8.98 -6.95
N PHE A 148 -2.26 -8.02 -7.87
CA PHE A 148 -1.24 -7.82 -8.90
C PHE A 148 0.02 -7.14 -8.37
N ARG A 149 -0.11 -6.10 -7.53
CA ARG A 149 1.06 -5.39 -6.96
C ARG A 149 1.91 -6.27 -6.06
N SER A 150 1.28 -7.10 -5.24
CA SER A 150 1.99 -8.04 -4.36
C SER A 150 2.40 -9.33 -5.06
N LYS A 151 2.21 -9.42 -6.39
CA LYS A 151 2.60 -10.56 -7.23
C LYS A 151 1.98 -11.91 -6.83
N GLN A 152 0.81 -11.91 -6.19
CA GLN A 152 0.10 -13.16 -5.83
C GLN A 152 -0.25 -13.99 -7.06
N HIS A 153 -0.47 -13.36 -8.22
CA HIS A 153 -0.70 -14.04 -9.49
C HIS A 153 0.46 -14.95 -9.94
N LEU A 154 1.67 -14.77 -9.40
CA LEU A 154 2.82 -15.64 -9.66
C LEU A 154 2.89 -16.83 -8.70
N ASP A 155 2.12 -16.80 -7.61
CA ASP A 155 2.05 -17.90 -6.65
C ASP A 155 1.21 -19.03 -7.23
N ASN A 156 1.91 -20.07 -7.68
CA ASN A 156 1.33 -21.26 -8.29
C ASN A 156 0.81 -22.29 -7.27
N SER A 157 0.78 -21.96 -5.98
CA SER A 157 0.31 -22.89 -4.96
C SER A 157 -1.15 -23.31 -5.20
N PRO A 158 -1.52 -24.56 -4.87
CA PRO A 158 -2.89 -25.06 -5.06
C PRO A 158 -3.96 -24.18 -4.42
N GLY A 159 -3.61 -23.46 -3.34
CA GLY A 159 -4.49 -22.56 -2.63
C GLY A 159 -4.97 -21.34 -3.43
N TRP A 160 -4.24 -20.92 -4.47
CA TRP A 160 -4.63 -19.78 -5.31
C TRP A 160 -5.39 -20.16 -6.58
N ARG A 161 -5.05 -21.31 -7.18
CA ARG A 161 -5.62 -21.72 -8.48
C ARG A 161 -7.15 -21.79 -8.48
N ASN A 162 -7.74 -22.17 -7.35
CA ASN A 162 -9.18 -22.35 -7.19
C ASN A 162 -9.72 -21.59 -5.96
N ALA A 163 -9.02 -20.54 -5.51
CA ALA A 163 -9.47 -19.76 -4.36
C ALA A 163 -10.86 -19.16 -4.61
N SER A 164 -11.76 -19.26 -3.64
CA SER A 164 -13.01 -18.51 -3.67
C SER A 164 -12.76 -17.03 -3.38
N TRP A 165 -13.72 -16.16 -3.73
CA TRP A 165 -13.64 -14.73 -3.42
C TRP A 165 -13.38 -14.47 -1.94
N THR A 166 -14.07 -15.17 -1.04
CA THR A 166 -13.90 -15.04 0.41
C THR A 166 -12.46 -15.33 0.85
N VAL A 167 -11.80 -16.35 0.27
CA VAL A 167 -10.41 -16.66 0.59
C VAL A 167 -9.48 -15.53 0.16
N ILE A 168 -9.69 -14.99 -1.05
CA ILE A 168 -8.89 -13.89 -1.60
C ILE A 168 -9.09 -12.61 -0.76
N GLN A 169 -10.34 -12.28 -0.44
CA GLN A 169 -10.72 -11.13 0.37
C GLN A 169 -10.14 -11.21 1.79
N ASN A 170 -10.22 -12.38 2.43
CA ASN A 170 -9.66 -12.59 3.77
C ASN A 170 -8.15 -12.39 3.79
N ARG A 171 -7.42 -12.85 2.76
CA ARG A 171 -5.97 -12.62 2.66
C ARG A 171 -5.64 -11.14 2.48
N HIS A 172 -6.36 -10.42 1.63
CA HIS A 172 -6.21 -8.97 1.51
C HIS A 172 -6.45 -8.26 2.85
N GLN A 173 -7.49 -8.66 3.58
CA GLN A 173 -7.80 -8.08 4.89
C GLN A 173 -6.72 -8.40 5.94
N GLN A 174 -6.17 -9.62 5.93
CA GLN A 174 -5.05 -10.00 6.81
C GLN A 174 -3.82 -9.12 6.55
N GLU A 175 -3.46 -8.88 5.29
CA GLU A 175 -2.33 -8.00 4.95
C GLU A 175 -2.60 -6.54 5.34
N LYS A 176 -3.82 -6.04 5.13
CA LYS A 176 -4.22 -4.71 5.63
C LYS A 176 -4.11 -4.63 7.15
N ASN A 177 -4.57 -5.65 7.87
CA ASN A 177 -4.49 -5.71 9.32
C ASN A 177 -3.04 -5.77 9.79
N LYS A 178 -2.17 -6.57 9.16
CA LYS A 178 -0.74 -6.62 9.47
C LYS A 178 -0.06 -5.27 9.24
N ALA A 179 -0.36 -4.59 8.13
CA ALA A 179 0.19 -3.27 7.85
C ALA A 179 -0.28 -2.23 8.88
N ALA A 180 -1.56 -2.27 9.27
CA ALA A 180 -2.08 -1.42 10.34
C ALA A 180 -1.46 -1.73 11.70
N MET A 181 -1.25 -3.02 12.02
CA MET A 181 -0.55 -3.45 13.23
C MET A 181 0.91 -3.02 13.24
N ALA A 182 1.63 -3.10 12.11
CA ALA A 182 3.00 -2.64 11.99
C ALA A 182 3.11 -1.11 12.17
N ILE A 183 2.16 -0.35 11.62
CA ILE A 183 2.07 1.10 11.82
C ILE A 183 1.77 1.44 13.29
N ASN A 184 0.88 0.68 13.95
CA ASN A 184 0.57 0.88 15.36
C ASN A 184 1.73 0.48 16.28
N ALA A 185 2.41 -0.64 15.99
CA ALA A 185 3.61 -1.06 16.72
C ALA A 185 4.73 -0.01 16.59
N ALA A 186 4.93 0.55 15.39
CA ALA A 186 5.85 1.67 15.18
C ALA A 186 5.41 2.98 15.88
N ARG A 187 4.16 3.10 16.33
CA ARG A 187 3.65 4.20 17.16
C ARG A 187 3.74 3.93 18.67
N GLU A 188 3.96 2.67 19.06
CA GLU A 188 4.15 2.28 20.47
C GLU A 188 5.59 2.51 20.95
N GLU A 189 6.54 2.69 20.02
CA GLU A 189 7.94 3.00 20.26
C GLU A 189 8.33 4.39 19.72
N TRP A 190 9.09 5.16 20.51
CA TRP A 190 9.78 6.38 20.06
C TRP A 190 11.30 6.18 20.22
N PRO A 191 12.02 5.80 19.14
CA PRO A 191 13.45 5.54 19.24
C PRO A 191 14.22 6.80 19.66
N SER A 192 15.20 6.60 20.55
CA SER A 192 16.19 7.60 20.92
C SER A 192 17.52 7.28 20.25
N PHE A 193 18.20 8.28 19.70
CA PHE A 193 19.53 8.12 19.10
C PHE A 193 20.57 7.66 20.11
N VAL A 194 20.39 8.11 21.35
CA VAL A 194 21.19 7.71 22.50
C VAL A 194 20.31 6.81 23.34
N THR A 195 20.65 5.52 23.38
CA THR A 195 19.88 4.52 24.13
C THR A 195 20.45 4.27 25.51
N LEU A 196 21.76 4.45 25.68
CA LEU A 196 22.50 4.21 26.92
C LEU A 196 23.69 5.17 27.03
N VAL A 197 23.89 5.77 28.20
CA VAL A 197 25.07 6.56 28.57
C VAL A 197 25.54 6.13 29.94
N GLU A 198 26.85 5.98 30.12
CA GLU A 198 27.47 5.79 31.43
C GLU A 198 28.24 7.06 31.81
N SER A 199 27.95 7.62 32.98
CA SER A 199 28.61 8.84 33.44
C SER A 199 28.54 9.00 34.95
N ASP A 200 29.65 9.41 35.57
CA ASP A 200 29.77 9.69 37.01
C ASP A 200 29.25 8.58 37.95
N GLY A 201 29.39 7.31 37.53
CA GLY A 201 28.89 6.14 38.27
C GLY A 201 27.40 5.89 38.10
N HIS A 202 26.76 6.46 37.08
CA HIS A 202 25.37 6.24 36.73
C HIS A 202 25.23 5.61 35.35
N LEU A 203 24.21 4.77 35.21
CA LEU A 203 23.73 4.20 33.95
C LEU A 203 22.45 4.93 33.55
N ILE A 204 22.46 5.61 32.40
CA ILE A 204 21.37 6.44 31.92
C ILE A 204 20.77 5.81 30.68
N ARG A 205 19.54 5.32 30.77
CA ARG A 205 18.88 4.56 29.70
C ARG A 205 17.65 5.30 29.17
N ALA A 206 17.50 5.35 27.85
CA ALA A 206 16.31 5.90 27.22
C ALA A 206 15.06 5.05 27.53
N LEU A 207 13.94 5.72 27.79
CA LEU A 207 12.62 5.10 27.88
C LEU A 207 11.91 5.35 26.55
N SER A 208 11.82 4.31 25.72
CA SER A 208 11.36 4.38 24.33
C SER A 208 9.93 3.86 24.12
N THR A 209 9.28 3.36 25.16
CA THR A 209 7.89 2.86 25.10
C THR A 209 7.01 3.44 26.20
N GLU A 210 5.68 3.40 26.00
CA GLU A 210 4.72 3.81 27.02
C GLU A 210 4.79 2.92 28.26
N ALA A 211 5.01 1.62 28.07
CA ALA A 211 5.19 0.67 29.17
C ALA A 211 6.36 1.07 30.08
N GLU A 212 7.51 1.43 29.50
CA GLU A 212 8.68 1.88 30.24
C GLU A 212 8.42 3.19 31.01
N LEU A 213 7.72 4.16 30.41
CA LEU A 213 7.36 5.40 31.11
C LEU A 213 6.41 5.15 32.29
N VAL A 214 5.42 4.26 32.11
CA VAL A 214 4.48 3.90 33.17
C VAL A 214 5.18 3.16 34.29
N GLU A 215 6.10 2.23 33.97
CA GLU A 215 6.92 1.53 34.96
C GLU A 215 7.81 2.51 35.74
N GLU A 216 8.49 3.42 35.04
CA GLU A 216 9.34 4.44 35.66
C GLU A 216 8.52 5.36 36.57
N GLY A 217 7.39 5.88 36.10
CA GLY A 217 6.52 6.76 36.88
C GLY A 217 5.97 6.10 38.13
N LYS A 218 5.65 4.80 38.07
CA LYS A 218 5.26 4.02 39.26
C LYS A 218 6.42 3.83 40.23
N ALA A 219 7.59 3.42 39.73
CA ALA A 219 8.76 3.15 40.56
C ALA A 219 9.28 4.42 41.26
N MET A 220 9.30 5.54 40.53
CA MET A 220 9.79 6.83 41.00
C MET A 220 8.68 7.71 41.60
N ARG A 221 7.43 7.25 41.60
CA ARG A 221 6.25 7.95 42.15
C ARG A 221 6.08 9.37 41.59
N HIS A 222 6.21 9.53 40.27
CA HIS A 222 5.95 10.81 39.60
C HIS A 222 5.29 10.63 38.22
N CYS A 223 4.84 11.74 37.63
CA CYS A 223 3.93 11.75 36.49
C CYS A 223 4.58 11.44 35.12
N VAL A 224 5.78 10.88 35.06
CA VAL A 224 6.44 10.66 33.75
C VAL A 224 5.69 9.63 32.89
N GLY A 225 4.90 8.75 33.52
CA GLY A 225 4.02 7.80 32.83
C GLY A 225 3.00 8.47 31.90
N THR A 226 2.70 9.76 32.06
CA THR A 226 1.76 10.48 31.18
C THR A 226 2.44 11.11 29.96
N TYR A 227 3.76 10.98 29.82
CA TYR A 227 4.52 11.70 28.78
C TYR A 227 4.53 10.99 27.42
N ALA A 228 3.90 9.82 27.29
CA ALA A 228 3.93 9.00 26.08
C ALA A 228 3.56 9.78 24.81
N GLN A 229 2.51 10.61 24.85
CA GLN A 229 2.11 11.41 23.69
C GLN A 229 3.19 12.44 23.30
N ARG A 230 3.80 13.12 24.28
CA ARG A 230 4.89 14.09 24.02
C ARG A 230 6.13 13.41 23.43
N CYS A 231 6.39 12.16 23.79
CA CYS A 231 7.50 11.39 23.23
C CYS A 231 7.22 10.91 21.79
N ARG A 232 5.97 10.47 21.51
CA ARG A 232 5.51 10.13 20.15
C ARG A 232 5.57 11.32 19.20
N ASP A 233 5.22 12.50 19.69
CA ASP A 233 5.22 13.74 18.90
C ASP A 233 6.64 14.36 18.76
N GLU A 234 7.68 13.61 19.12
CA GLU A 234 9.10 14.04 19.11
C GLU A 234 9.38 15.30 19.96
N MET A 235 8.47 15.70 20.83
CA MET A 235 8.65 16.88 21.69
C MET A 235 9.59 16.62 22.87
N LEU A 236 9.68 15.36 23.32
CA LEU A 236 10.53 14.96 24.43
C LEU A 236 11.26 13.64 24.15
N ARG A 237 12.42 13.51 24.77
CA ARG A 237 13.08 12.22 25.05
C ARG A 237 13.25 12.09 26.55
N VAL A 238 12.99 10.90 27.08
CA VAL A 238 13.00 10.63 28.52
C VAL A 238 14.01 9.53 28.81
N TYR A 239 14.75 9.68 29.90
CA TYR A 239 15.79 8.78 30.34
C TYR A 239 15.62 8.45 31.83
N SER A 240 15.83 7.18 32.18
CA SER A 240 15.98 6.70 33.55
C SER A 240 17.46 6.74 33.92
N ILE A 241 17.80 7.48 34.98
CA ILE A 241 19.14 7.54 35.56
C ILE A 241 19.19 6.56 36.72
N ARG A 242 20.14 5.64 36.68
CA ARG A 242 20.31 4.57 37.65
C ARG A 242 21.70 4.58 38.23
N ASP A 243 21.83 4.20 39.48
CA ASP A 243 23.13 3.93 40.08
C ASP A 243 23.77 2.72 39.37
N ALA A 244 24.99 2.87 38.86
CA ALA A 244 25.62 1.86 38.00
C ALA A 244 26.01 0.59 38.77
N GLN A 245 26.19 0.68 40.10
CA GLN A 245 26.60 -0.46 40.93
C GLN A 245 25.42 -1.30 41.37
N THR A 246 24.34 -0.65 41.79
CA THR A 246 23.15 -1.28 42.38
C THR A 246 22.01 -1.45 41.37
N GLY A 247 22.03 -0.70 40.26
CA GLY A 247 20.93 -0.64 39.29
C GLY A 247 19.70 0.12 39.78
N SER A 248 19.75 0.70 40.99
CA SER A 248 18.65 1.43 41.60
C SER A 248 18.33 2.69 40.81
N ARG A 249 17.04 3.00 40.62
CA ARG A 249 16.63 4.26 39.98
C ARG A 249 16.92 5.43 40.91
N VAL A 250 17.58 6.45 40.36
CA VAL A 250 18.02 7.64 41.10
C VAL A 250 17.24 8.86 40.63
N ALA A 251 17.03 9.01 39.32
CA ALA A 251 16.30 10.14 38.75
C ALA A 251 15.70 9.80 37.38
N THR A 252 14.76 10.64 36.94
CA THR A 252 14.24 10.65 35.58
C THR A 252 14.56 11.99 34.93
N LEU A 253 15.16 11.94 33.74
CA LEU A 253 15.53 13.09 32.92
C LEU A 253 14.59 13.18 31.73
N SER A 254 14.07 14.37 31.44
CA SER A 254 13.43 14.68 30.15
C SER A 254 14.18 15.80 29.46
N VAL A 255 14.47 15.61 28.18
CA VAL A 255 15.14 16.57 27.31
C VAL A 255 14.25 16.93 26.12
N LYS A 256 14.41 18.14 25.60
CA LYS A 256 13.75 18.60 24.37
C LYS A 256 14.77 19.15 23.38
N GLU A 257 14.45 19.04 22.10
CA GLU A 257 15.17 19.72 21.03
C GLU A 257 14.63 21.15 20.90
N THR A 258 15.47 22.17 21.09
CA THR A 258 15.07 23.58 20.99
C THR A 258 15.26 24.14 19.59
N SER A 259 16.28 23.64 18.89
CA SER A 259 16.53 23.83 17.48
C SER A 259 17.22 22.58 16.92
N PRO A 260 17.26 22.37 15.60
CA PRO A 260 17.81 21.13 15.03
C PRO A 260 19.22 20.82 15.55
N GLY A 261 19.35 19.72 16.29
CA GLY A 261 20.59 19.26 16.91
C GLY A 261 20.95 19.89 18.25
N VAL A 262 20.19 20.87 18.73
CA VAL A 262 20.43 21.55 20.00
C VAL A 262 19.43 21.05 21.03
N TRP A 263 19.94 20.40 22.07
CA TRP A 263 19.14 19.76 23.11
C TRP A 263 19.27 20.52 24.42
N CYS A 264 18.17 20.62 25.17
CA CYS A 264 18.23 21.10 26.54
C CYS A 264 17.47 20.18 27.49
N MET A 265 17.92 20.19 28.74
CA MET A 265 17.20 19.54 29.83
C MET A 265 15.92 20.33 30.11
N GLU A 266 14.77 19.70 29.86
CA GLU A 266 13.49 20.28 30.25
C GLU A 266 13.23 20.06 31.74
N GLN A 267 13.58 18.87 32.26
CA GLN A 267 13.37 18.54 33.65
C GLN A 267 14.25 17.38 34.08
N ILE A 268 14.73 17.41 35.32
CA ILE A 268 15.30 16.27 36.04
C ILE A 268 14.67 16.16 37.42
N LYS A 269 14.22 14.96 37.80
CA LYS A 269 13.56 14.72 39.10
C LYS A 269 13.94 13.39 39.70
N GLY A 270 14.19 13.39 41.01
CA GLY A 270 14.30 12.18 41.82
C GLY A 270 12.92 11.61 42.19
N THR A 271 12.93 10.59 43.04
CA THR A 271 11.72 9.95 43.57
C THR A 271 10.78 10.98 44.20
N GLU A 272 9.48 10.85 43.96
CA GLU A 272 8.43 11.77 44.45
C GLU A 272 8.64 13.24 44.04
N ASN A 273 9.24 13.47 42.87
CA ASN A 273 9.60 14.80 42.35
C ASN A 273 10.65 15.55 43.19
N ALA A 274 11.46 14.84 43.97
CA ALA A 274 12.55 15.44 44.74
C ALA A 274 13.60 16.09 43.82
N ALA A 275 14.32 17.07 44.37
CA ALA A 275 15.55 17.59 43.77
C ALA A 275 16.62 16.49 43.74
N VAL A 276 17.53 16.57 42.78
CA VAL A 276 18.64 15.62 42.62
C VAL A 276 19.93 16.26 43.12
N SER A 277 20.95 15.44 43.39
CA SER A 277 22.29 15.94 43.72
C SER A 277 23.00 16.51 42.49
N GLU A 278 23.92 17.45 42.67
CA GLU A 278 24.77 18.00 41.61
C GLU A 278 25.47 16.91 40.77
N ARG A 279 25.91 15.82 41.40
CA ARG A 279 26.51 14.68 40.70
C ARG A 279 25.57 14.03 39.67
N VAL A 280 24.27 13.97 39.97
CA VAL A 280 23.25 13.41 39.08
C VAL A 280 22.93 14.39 37.96
N GLU A 281 22.93 15.69 38.24
CA GLU A 281 22.79 16.74 37.22
C GLU A 281 23.97 16.71 36.23
N ASN A 282 25.19 16.58 36.73
CA ASN A 282 26.40 16.45 35.90
C ASN A 282 26.35 15.19 35.01
N ALA A 283 25.94 14.06 35.57
CA ALA A 283 25.73 12.84 34.79
C ALA A 283 24.68 13.03 33.68
N ALA A 284 23.60 13.77 33.96
CA ALA A 284 22.55 14.06 32.98
C ALA A 284 23.04 14.93 31.81
N CYS A 285 23.99 15.83 32.04
CA CYS A 285 24.61 16.62 30.97
C CYS A 285 25.32 15.74 29.92
N ALA A 286 25.83 14.56 30.31
CA ALA A 286 26.44 13.62 29.37
C ALA A 286 25.44 13.11 28.30
N VAL A 287 24.14 13.07 28.62
CA VAL A 287 23.09 12.71 27.65
C VAL A 287 22.94 13.79 26.58
N LEU A 288 23.03 15.07 26.95
CA LEU A 288 22.93 16.18 25.99
C LEU A 288 24.10 16.15 25.01
N HIS A 289 25.33 16.00 25.52
CA HIS A 289 26.51 15.87 24.67
C HIS A 289 26.43 14.66 23.75
N ALA A 290 25.99 13.50 24.25
CA ALA A 290 25.81 12.31 23.43
C ALA A 290 24.75 12.51 22.33
N LEU A 291 23.67 13.26 22.62
CA LEU A 291 22.64 13.58 21.64
C LEU A 291 23.15 14.55 20.55
N GLU A 292 23.95 15.55 20.93
CA GLU A 292 24.58 16.49 20.02
C GLU A 292 25.64 15.80 19.12
N GLU A 293 26.43 14.90 19.67
CA GLU A 293 27.40 14.09 18.92
C GLU A 293 26.70 13.12 17.97
N ALA A 294 25.66 12.42 18.44
CA ALA A 294 24.83 11.55 17.61
C ALA A 294 24.15 12.32 16.48
N TYR A 295 23.73 13.56 16.72
CA TYR A 295 23.14 14.41 15.68
C TYR A 295 24.18 14.78 14.61
N THR A 296 25.39 15.18 15.03
CA THR A 296 26.47 15.59 14.14
C THR A 296 26.96 14.43 13.24
N THR A 297 27.00 13.21 13.79
CA THR A 297 27.40 12.00 13.05
C THR A 297 26.34 11.52 12.05
N LEU A 298 25.06 11.85 12.26
CA LEU A 298 23.93 11.45 11.39
C LEU A 298 23.55 12.49 10.31
N ASP A 299 24.15 13.69 10.33
CA ASP A 299 23.80 14.83 9.47
C ASP A 299 23.82 14.54 7.95
N PRO A 300 24.74 13.71 7.39
CA PRO A 300 24.71 13.37 5.96
C PRO A 300 23.51 12.50 5.56
N VAL A 301 23.09 11.58 6.43
CA VAL A 301 22.03 10.59 6.15
C VAL A 301 20.64 11.21 6.34
N ARG A 302 20.48 12.08 7.35
CA ARG A 302 19.20 12.74 7.62
C ARG A 302 18.90 13.87 6.63
N ASN A 303 19.91 14.58 6.12
CA ASN A 303 19.71 15.54 5.02
C ASN A 303 19.26 14.83 3.73
N ALA A 304 19.78 13.63 3.44
CA ALA A 304 19.30 12.80 2.33
C ALA A 304 17.84 12.31 2.55
N MET A 305 17.47 11.90 3.76
CA MET A 305 16.11 11.44 4.09
C MET A 305 15.08 12.58 4.21
N LYS A 306 15.44 13.74 4.75
CA LYS A 306 14.58 14.94 4.74
C LYS A 306 14.38 15.45 3.31
N LYS A 307 15.40 15.40 2.45
CA LYS A 307 15.27 15.71 1.02
C LYS A 307 14.34 14.71 0.31
N ALA A 308 14.42 13.41 0.62
CA ALA A 308 13.53 12.38 0.09
C ALA A 308 12.07 12.47 0.61
N ARG A 309 11.89 12.90 1.87
CA ARG A 309 10.57 13.08 2.49
C ARG A 309 9.90 14.39 2.07
N ASN A 310 10.67 15.46 1.86
CA ASN A 310 10.17 16.74 1.33
C ASN A 310 9.98 16.73 -0.19
N SER A 311 10.72 15.91 -0.95
CA SER A 311 10.43 15.67 -2.37
C SER A 311 9.15 14.85 -2.59
N GLY A 312 8.71 14.09 -1.59
CA GLY A 312 7.44 13.35 -1.59
C GLY A 312 6.20 14.17 -1.19
N LEU A 313 6.35 15.42 -0.73
CA LEU A 313 5.25 16.28 -0.26
C LEU A 313 5.01 17.53 -1.14
N ARG A 314 5.60 17.57 -2.35
CA ARG A 314 5.21 18.51 -3.41
C ARG A 314 5.03 17.80 -4.75
N GLN A 315 3.93 17.08 -4.90
CA GLN A 315 3.28 16.87 -6.20
C GLN A 315 1.76 17.04 -6.07
N ASN A 316 1.35 18.25 -5.69
CA ASN A 316 0.09 18.84 -6.15
C ASN A 316 0.47 20.07 -6.96
N ASN A 317 0.91 19.83 -8.20
CA ASN A 317 0.83 20.78 -9.28
C ASN A 317 0.70 19.94 -10.55
N THR A 318 -0.52 19.87 -11.06
CA THR A 318 -0.79 19.49 -12.45
C THR A 318 0.14 20.29 -13.37
N PRO A 319 0.98 19.63 -14.20
CA PRO A 319 1.59 20.31 -15.32
C PRO A 319 0.47 20.58 -16.32
N LYS A 320 0.18 21.86 -16.57
CA LYS A 320 -0.34 22.27 -17.87
C LYS A 320 0.76 21.93 -18.87
N TYR A 321 0.46 21.03 -19.80
CA TYR A 321 1.24 20.88 -21.01
C TYR A 321 0.93 22.09 -21.89
N ASP A 322 1.84 23.04 -21.93
CA ASP A 322 1.97 23.94 -23.07
C ASP A 322 2.95 23.31 -24.07
N GLU A 323 2.63 23.53 -25.32
CA GLU A 323 3.21 23.00 -26.54
C GLU A 323 4.68 23.40 -26.74
N GLU A 324 5.29 22.75 -27.74
CA GLU A 324 6.60 23.03 -28.33
C GLU A 324 7.82 22.57 -27.52
N PHE A 325 8.49 21.51 -28.00
CA PHE A 325 9.85 21.66 -28.53
C PHE A 325 10.25 20.40 -29.31
N VAL A 326 10.40 20.63 -30.62
CA VAL A 326 11.15 19.84 -31.59
C VAL A 326 12.58 19.65 -31.09
N PHE A 327 13.17 18.45 -31.24
CA PHE A 327 14.44 18.27 -31.97
C PHE A 327 14.85 16.79 -32.08
N ASN A 328 14.97 16.38 -33.34
CA ASN A 328 15.76 15.30 -33.95
C ASN A 328 16.96 14.79 -33.14
N LEU A 329 17.06 13.46 -32.96
CA LEU A 329 17.94 12.55 -33.72
C LEU A 329 17.67 11.09 -33.35
#